data_AF-A0A6G0KUL8-F1
#
_entry.id   AF-A0A6G0KUL8-F1
#
_cell.length_a   1.000
_cell.length_b   1.000
_cell.length_c   1.000
_cell.angle_alpha   90.00
_cell.angle_beta   90.00
_cell.angle_gamma   90.00
#
_symmetry.space_group_name_H-M   'P 1'
#
loop_
_entity.id
_entity.type
_entity.pdbx_description
1 polymer ?
#
loop_
_entity_poly.entity_id
_entity_poly.type
_entity_poly.pdbx_seq_one_letter_code
_entity_poly.pdbx_strand_id
1 'polypeptide(L)' 'MSHHRNYAVIKRAKASTSEQELSLLQLVSHVTLDTKEGTIYDPKYIRVLTDFLLSNAAGNIKADQELIENVLMDQTLHH' A
#
# COMPACT_ATOMS: atom_id res chain seq x y z
N MET A 1 1.49 18.48 -9.95
CA MET A 1 2.53 17.73 -9.20
C MET A 1 1.95 16.35 -8.91
N SER A 2 2.71 15.25 -8.84
CA SER A 2 2.07 13.97 -8.47
C SER A 2 1.66 13.99 -6.99
N HIS A 3 0.41 13.62 -6.68
CA HIS A 3 -0.06 13.49 -5.31
C HIS A 3 -0.05 12.01 -4.89
N HIS A 4 0.52 11.72 -3.73
CA HIS A 4 0.68 10.36 -3.21
C HIS A 4 0.10 10.28 -1.80
N ARG A 5 -0.85 9.37 -1.59
CA ARG A 5 -1.47 9.12 -0.28
C ARG A 5 -1.37 7.65 0.07
N ASN A 6 -0.91 7.35 1.28
CA ASN A 6 -0.92 6.00 1.83
C ASN A 6 -2.05 5.85 2.84
N TYR A 7 -2.68 4.68 2.85
CA TYR A 7 -3.74 4.32 3.77
C TYR A 7 -3.45 2.97 4.40
N ALA A 8 -3.75 2.84 5.69
CA ALA A 8 -3.86 1.58 6.39
C ALA A 8 -5.34 1.31 6.66
N VAL A 9 -5.86 0.20 6.16
CA VAL A 9 -7.26 -0.20 6.32
C VAL A 9 -7.30 -1.49 7.13
N ILE A 10 -8.00 -1.46 8.26
CA ILE A 10 -8.27 -2.65 9.06
C ILE A 10 -9.71 -3.08 8.78
N LYS A 11 -9.90 -4.35 8.43
CA LYS A 11 -11.22 -4.94 8.22
C LYS A 11 -11.30 -6.34 8.78
N ARG A 12 -12.51 -6.86 9.01
CA ARG A 12 -12.68 -8.28 9.39
C ARG A 12 -12.15 -9.18 8.27
N ALA A 13 -11.29 -10.13 8.63
CA ALA A 13 -10.77 -11.11 7.68
C ALA A 13 -11.89 -12.05 7.25
N LYS A 14 -11.92 -12.45 5.97
CA LYS A 14 -12.93 -13.39 5.45
C LYS A 14 -12.87 -14.76 6.15
N ALA A 15 -11.68 -15.15 6.61
CA ALA A 15 -11.45 -16.38 7.37
C ALA A 15 -11.87 -16.28 8.85
N SER A 16 -12.33 -15.11 9.32
CA SER A 16 -12.74 -14.91 10.72
C SER A 16 -14.03 -15.66 11.03
N THR A 17 -14.04 -16.41 12.13
CA THR A 17 -15.20 -17.16 12.65
C THR A 17 -15.69 -16.53 13.96
N SER A 18 -16.78 -17.05 14.54
CA SER A 18 -17.27 -16.64 15.87
C SER A 18 -16.35 -17.08 17.01
N GLU A 19 -15.63 -18.19 16.83
CA GLU A 19 -14.67 -18.71 17.82
C GLU A 19 -13.29 -18.07 17.66
N GLN A 20 -12.97 -17.57 16.46
CA GLN A 20 -11.70 -16.92 16.16
C GLN A 20 -11.91 -15.63 15.36
N GLU A 21 -11.85 -14.50 16.07
CA GLU A 21 -11.90 -13.19 15.46
C GLU A 21 -10.56 -12.83 14.82
N LEU A 22 -10.58 -12.60 13.50
CA LEU A 22 -9.40 -12.27 12.71
C LEU A 22 -9.62 -10.92 12.03
N SER A 23 -8.63 -10.05 12.14
CA SER A 23 -8.57 -8.78 11.40
C SER A 23 -7.53 -8.87 10.29
N LEU A 24 -7.84 -8.28 9.15
CA LEU A 24 -6.94 -8.12 8.01
C LEU A 24 -6.52 -6.65 7.95
N LEU A 25 -5.22 -6.41 8.10
CA LEU A 25 -4.59 -5.13 7.79
C LEU A 25 -4.24 -5.08 6.30
N GLN A 26 -4.68 -4.05 5.60
CA GLN A 26 -4.33 -3.78 4.22
C GLN A 26 -3.64 -2.43 4.10
N LEU A 27 -2.47 -2.42 3.46
CA LEU A 27 -1.74 -1.20 3.12
C LEU A 27 -2.02 -0.85 1.66
N VAL A 28 -2.38 0.41 1.41
CA VAL A 28 -2.80 0.87 0.08
C VAL A 28 -2.12 2.20 -0.22
N SER A 29 -1.48 2.28 -1.38
CA SER A 29 -0.97 3.54 -1.94
C SER A 29 -1.88 4.02 -3.07
N HIS A 30 -2.34 5.27 -2.97
CA HIS A 30 -3.10 5.96 -4.00
C HIS A 30 -2.22 7.03 -4.64
N VAL A 31 -1.95 6.83 -5.93
CA VAL A 31 -1.11 7.71 -6.74
C VAL A 31 -1.97 8.45 -7.74
N THR A 32 -1.95 9.77 -7.69
CA THR A 32 -2.62 10.64 -8.65
C THR A 32 -1.57 11.41 -9.45
N LEU A 33 -1.63 11.28 -10.77
CA LEU A 33 -0.78 12.03 -11.69
C LEU A 33 -1.55 13.27 -12.15
N ASP A 34 -1.13 14.45 -11.69
CA ASP A 34 -1.63 15.71 -12.22
C ASP A 34 -1.17 15.87 -13.67
N THR A 35 -2.09 15.61 -14.60
CA THR A 35 -1.90 15.94 -16.02
C THR A 35 -2.59 17.26 -16.30
N LYS A 36 -1.95 18.12 -17.10
CA LYS A 36 -2.57 19.37 -17.55
C LYS A 36 -3.63 19.03 -18.59
N GLU A 37 -4.85 19.50 -18.39
CA GLU A 37 -5.92 19.37 -19.39
C GLU A 37 -5.45 19.86 -20.77
N GLY A 38 -5.82 19.13 -21.82
CA GLY A 38 -5.44 19.43 -23.20
C GLY A 38 -3.98 19.14 -23.57
N THR A 39 -3.14 18.69 -22.63
CA THR A 39 -1.75 18.31 -22.94
C THR A 39 -1.69 16.84 -23.33
N ILE A 40 -1.18 16.56 -24.54
CA ILE A 40 -0.88 15.19 -24.97
C ILE A 40 0.50 14.83 -24.44
N TYR A 41 0.54 13.86 -23.52
CA TYR A 41 1.77 13.28 -23.03
C TYR A 41 2.17 12.08 -23.89
N ASP A 42 3.47 11.90 -24.11
CA ASP A 42 3.98 10.67 -24.74
C ASP A 42 3.54 9.47 -23.89
N PRO A 43 2.77 8.52 -24.47
CA PRO A 43 2.34 7.32 -23.75
C PRO A 43 3.51 6.51 -23.16
N LYS A 44 4.70 6.55 -23.80
CA LYS A 44 5.91 5.90 -23.28
C LYS A 44 6.38 6.55 -21.99
N TYR A 45 6.36 7.88 -21.92
CA TYR A 45 6.74 8.62 -20.72
C TYR A 45 5.78 8.33 -19.57
N ILE A 46 4.46 8.37 -19.82
CA ILE A 46 3.45 8.08 -18.80
C ILE A 46 3.60 6.65 -18.27
N ARG A 47 3.88 5.68 -19.15
CA ARG A 47 4.15 4.30 -18.75
C ARG A 47 5.34 4.19 -17.81
N VAL A 48 6.50 4.72 -18.21
CA VAL A 48 7.72 4.67 -17.39
C VAL A 48 7.51 5.33 -16.02
N LEU A 49 6.83 6.48 -15.99
CA LEU A 49 6.51 7.17 -14.74
C LEU A 49 5.56 6.34 -13.85
N THR A 50 4.53 5.73 -14.45
CA THR A 50 3.58 4.89 -13.72
C THR A 50 4.26 3.64 -13.16
N ASP A 51 5.09 2.96 -13.95
CA ASP A 51 5.83 1.76 -13.52
C ASP A 51 6.78 2.07 -12.36
N PHE A 52 7.46 3.22 -12.41
CA PHE A 52 8.31 3.70 -11.32
C PHE A 52 7.50 3.92 -10.03
N LEU A 53 6.37 4.63 -10.12
CA LEU A 53 5.53 4.94 -8.95
C LEU A 53 4.92 3.67 -8.35
N LEU A 54 4.46 2.73 -9.18
CA LEU A 54 3.94 1.44 -8.74
C LEU A 54 5.02 0.60 -8.05
N SER A 55 6.22 0.55 -8.61
CA SER A 55 7.34 -0.20 -8.03
C SER A 55 7.74 0.35 -6.66
N ASN A 56 7.81 1.68 -6.54
CA ASN A 56 8.11 2.35 -5.27
C ASN A 56 7.01 2.12 -4.22
N ALA A 57 5.74 2.24 -4.62
CA ALA A 57 4.61 1.96 -3.73
C ALA A 57 4.62 0.52 -3.21
N ALA A 58 4.85 -0.46 -4.09
CA ALA A 58 4.94 -1.87 -3.71
C ALA A 58 6.10 -2.13 -2.74
N GLY A 59 7.27 -1.53 -2.99
CA GLY A 59 8.43 -1.62 -2.10
C GLY A 59 8.14 -1.07 -0.70
N ASN A 60 7.53 0.12 -0.62
CA ASN A 60 7.18 0.74 0.66
C ASN A 60 6.13 -0.07 1.42
N ILE A 61 5.08 -0.55 0.74
CA ILE A 61 4.06 -1.41 1.35
C ILE A 61 4.69 -2.68 1.95
N LYS A 62 5.63 -3.30 1.24
CA LYS A 62 6.32 -4.50 1.73
C LYS A 62 7.17 -4.19 2.96
N ALA A 63 7.95 -3.10 2.93
CA ALA A 63 8.76 -2.68 4.06
C ALA A 63 7.89 -2.33 5.29
N ASP A 64 6.79 -1.63 5.09
CA ASP A 64 5.82 -1.30 6.15
C ASP A 64 5.20 -2.58 6.74
N GLN A 65 4.83 -3.55 5.90
CA GLN A 65 4.31 -4.84 6.35
C GLN A 65 5.35 -5.61 7.19
N GLU A 66 6.59 -5.72 6.71
CA GLU A 66 7.68 -6.40 7.43
C GLU A 66 7.95 -5.74 8.79
N LEU A 67 7.96 -4.41 8.85
CA LEU A 67 8.12 -3.68 10.10
C LEU A 67 6.99 -3.99 11.10
N ILE A 68 5.74 -3.96 10.63
CA ILE A 68 4.57 -4.25 11.47
C ILE A 68 4.61 -5.68 11.98
N GLU A 69 4.89 -6.65 11.10
CA GLU A 69 5.00 -8.06 11.47
C GLU A 69 6.10 -8.30 12.50
N ASN A 70 7.28 -7.70 12.32
CA ASN A 70 8.40 -7.81 13.26
C ASN A 70 8.01 -7.26 14.65
N VAL A 71 7.40 -6.07 14.71
CA VAL A 71 6.96 -5.48 15.98
C VAL A 71 5.91 -6.35 16.68
N LEU A 72 4.96 -6.92 15.93
CA LEU A 72 3.94 -7.81 16.49
C LEU A 72 4.53 -9.14 16.97
N MET A 73 5.50 -9.71 16.25
CA MET A 73 6.21 -10.92 16.67
C MET A 73 7.01 -10.67 17.94
N ASP A 74 7.79 -9.59 18.01
CA ASP A 74 8.57 -9.21 19.20
C ASP A 74 7.66 -9.07 20.43
N GLN A 75 6.52 -8.40 20.27
CA GLN A 75 5.52 -8.28 21.34
C GLN A 75 4.97 -9.64 21.79
N THR A 76 4.81 -10.59 20.88
CA THR A 76 4.30 -11.94 21.20
C THR A 76 5.37 -12.81 21.87
N LEU A 77 6.64 -12.67 21.50
CA LEU A 77 7.76 -13.43 22.04
C LEU A 77 8.22 -12.93 23.42
N HIS A 78 7.95 -11.66 23.73
CA HIS A 78 8.28 -11.03 25.01
C HIS A 78 7.13 -11.05 26.03
N HIS A 79 6.07 -11.81 25.76
CA HIS A 79 4.89 -11.95 26.63
C HIS A 79 4.65 -13.40 27.07
#